data_AF-A0AA40T1C0-F1
#
_entry.id   AF-A0AA40T1C0-F1
#
_cell.length_a   1.000
_cell.length_b   1.000
_cell.length_c   1.000
_cell.angle_alpha   90.00
_cell.angle_beta   90.00
_cell.angle_gamma   90.00
#
_symmetry.space_group_name_H-M   'P 1'
#
loop_
_entity.id
_entity.type
_entity.pdbx_description
1 polymer ?
#
loop_
_entity_poly.entity_id
_entity_poly.type
_entity_poly.pdbx_seq_one_letter_code
_entity_poly.pdbx_strand_id
1 'polypeptide(L)'
;MDAILERSHELKQALVDFVLDAEGELAQALETYAAKQLRRGSGDSIQQDLIIDSFLTEGKVNDHSPLELFTREHPNLLESDRNLINSWHHSFIGLFAITNILPDGFELSNWLTDKHYIVKPNNAKTLQEISRLKVGEIILTRISPVTDSYWMFSGPYTLMGKLGKPKLAVAIGNFKDNYKSNLYSDAPDLLEEAWQSVVKYHQQFVDFFGADEITLPGYQLNKKIAEFQELITEKQLADAGIDPSKSLAEVAEAAGIGDEEIKAAAEEFGADSKTVSQMFNSKSGNSKMVMPKVDLPAELKKAEQVTALSHPRWGQMFLPTYSKIQAILSAEDWQNIEGAEKLIRYYLEDKSINAFIWHRLAQQYPTQLEKVLQTFLQRPDFRLATNLDALLQEFHKPIEPELPEIASVPIHLHNLFQEALGEVNKSKPKSKGQQKPAKGFQRG
;
A
#
# COMPACT_ATOMS: atom_id res chain seq x y z
N MET A 1 -5.57 23.18 -29.84
CA MET A 1 -5.79 22.86 -28.43
C MET A 1 -6.81 23.88 -27.91
N ASP A 2 -7.56 23.60 -26.85
CA ASP A 2 -8.45 24.64 -26.30
C ASP A 2 -7.64 25.66 -25.46
N ALA A 3 -8.17 26.87 -25.31
CA ALA A 3 -7.43 27.99 -24.74
C ALA A 3 -7.03 27.76 -23.27
N ILE A 4 -7.87 27.06 -22.50
CA ILE A 4 -7.56 26.78 -21.08
C ILE A 4 -6.46 25.71 -20.97
N LEU A 5 -6.40 24.74 -21.87
CA LEU A 5 -5.34 23.74 -21.89
C LEU A 5 -3.99 24.33 -22.33
N GLU A 6 -4.00 25.26 -23.30
CA GLU A 6 -2.80 26.05 -23.65
C GLU A 6 -2.33 26.89 -22.45
N ARG A 7 -3.26 27.59 -21.77
CA ARG A 7 -2.95 28.35 -20.57
C ARG A 7 -2.41 27.47 -19.43
N SER A 8 -2.97 26.27 -19.26
CA SER A 8 -2.51 25.29 -18.27
C SER A 8 -1.07 24.87 -18.53
N HIS A 9 -0.69 24.71 -19.80
CA HIS A 9 0.69 24.41 -20.17
C HIS A 9 1.65 25.54 -19.84
N GLU A 10 1.30 26.78 -20.19
CA GLU A 10 2.11 27.98 -19.89
C GLU A 10 2.35 28.13 -18.39
N LEU A 11 1.28 28.07 -17.58
CA LEU A 11 1.36 28.21 -16.14
C LEU A 11 2.19 27.10 -15.50
N LYS A 12 2.05 25.86 -15.99
CA LYS A 12 2.84 24.74 -15.50
C LYS A 12 4.31 24.89 -15.86
N GLN A 13 4.64 25.35 -17.07
CA GLN A 13 6.02 25.59 -17.45
C GLN A 13 6.64 26.68 -16.57
N ALA A 14 5.92 27.79 -16.34
CA ALA A 14 6.36 28.84 -15.44
C ALA A 14 6.57 28.35 -14.00
N LEU A 15 5.74 27.42 -13.52
CA LEU A 15 5.90 26.79 -12.21
C LEU A 15 7.14 25.88 -12.14
N VAL A 16 7.39 25.09 -13.20
CA VAL A 16 8.61 24.27 -13.30
C VAL A 16 9.84 25.16 -13.28
N ASP A 17 9.87 26.21 -14.10
CA ASP A 17 10.98 27.15 -14.19
C ASP A 17 11.20 27.85 -12.85
N PHE A 18 10.12 28.30 -12.18
CA PHE A 18 10.16 28.88 -10.83
C PHE A 18 10.84 27.96 -9.81
N VAL A 19 10.54 26.66 -9.84
CA VAL A 19 11.15 25.69 -8.91
C VAL A 19 12.60 25.38 -9.26
N LEU A 20 12.94 25.27 -10.55
CA LEU A 20 14.28 24.90 -11.01
C LEU A 20 15.28 26.06 -10.93
N ASP A 21 14.81 27.30 -11.11
CA ASP A 21 15.63 28.51 -11.01
C ASP A 21 15.72 29.05 -9.57
N ALA A 22 15.02 28.42 -8.62
CA ALA A 22 15.00 28.84 -7.24
C ALA A 22 16.37 28.70 -6.56
N GLU A 23 16.64 29.60 -5.61
CA GLU A 23 17.75 29.50 -4.66
C GLU A 23 17.23 29.40 -3.22
N GLY A 24 18.09 29.04 -2.27
CA GLY A 24 17.76 29.02 -0.85
C GLY A 24 16.81 27.88 -0.44
N GLU A 25 15.79 28.20 0.34
CA GLU A 25 14.93 27.21 1.01
C GLU A 25 14.15 26.32 0.02
N LEU A 26 13.66 26.89 -1.09
CA LEU A 26 12.93 26.14 -2.11
C LEU A 26 13.83 25.13 -2.84
N ALA A 27 15.06 25.53 -3.18
CA ALA A 27 16.06 24.64 -3.77
C ALA A 27 16.45 23.51 -2.81
N GLN A 28 16.73 23.86 -1.54
CA GLN A 28 17.07 22.87 -0.51
C GLN A 28 15.93 21.87 -0.26
N ALA A 29 14.68 22.33 -0.31
CA ALA A 29 13.51 21.47 -0.19
C ALA A 29 13.37 20.51 -1.38
N LEU A 30 13.60 20.98 -2.61
CA LEU A 30 13.61 20.12 -3.80
C LEU A 30 14.71 19.05 -3.71
N GLU A 31 15.94 19.44 -3.35
CA GLU A 31 17.06 18.50 -3.18
C GLU A 31 16.76 17.45 -2.10
N THR A 32 16.20 17.88 -0.98
CA THR A 32 15.82 16.98 0.13
C THR A 32 14.71 16.01 -0.30
N TYR A 33 13.71 16.52 -1.02
CA TYR A 33 12.62 15.71 -1.56
C TYR A 33 13.16 14.69 -2.58
N ALA A 34 13.99 15.14 -3.52
CA ALA A 34 14.60 14.28 -4.54
C ALA A 34 15.50 13.22 -3.92
N ALA A 35 16.33 13.56 -2.93
CA ALA A 35 17.18 12.61 -2.21
C ALA A 35 16.36 11.52 -1.49
N LYS A 36 15.19 11.88 -0.92
CA LYS A 36 14.27 10.92 -0.30
C LYS A 36 13.68 9.95 -1.33
N GLN A 37 13.38 10.42 -2.53
CA GLN A 37 12.82 9.59 -3.61
C GLN A 37 13.88 8.75 -4.35
N LEU A 38 15.07 9.28 -4.59
CA LEU A 38 16.17 8.60 -5.32
C LEU A 38 16.81 7.45 -4.52
N ARG A 39 16.71 7.46 -3.19
CA ARG A 39 17.08 6.30 -2.34
C ARG A 39 16.29 5.02 -2.66
N ARG A 40 15.27 5.09 -3.52
CA ARG A 40 14.46 3.97 -4.01
C ARG A 40 14.96 3.37 -5.34
N GLY A 41 16.07 3.87 -5.89
CA GLY A 41 16.75 3.34 -7.09
C GLY A 41 17.32 4.47 -7.96
N SER A 42 18.49 4.25 -8.59
CA SER A 42 19.08 5.22 -9.51
C SER A 42 18.26 5.29 -10.81
N GLY A 43 17.58 6.41 -11.02
CA GLY A 43 16.62 6.57 -12.10
C GLY A 43 17.19 7.05 -13.43
N ASP A 44 16.62 6.53 -14.51
CA ASP A 44 16.66 7.13 -15.85
C ASP A 44 16.02 8.54 -15.81
N SER A 45 16.27 9.35 -16.84
CA SER A 45 15.73 10.71 -17.06
C SER A 45 14.23 10.86 -16.73
N ILE A 46 13.41 9.88 -17.11
CA ILE A 46 11.96 9.87 -16.83
C ILE A 46 11.65 9.91 -15.33
N GLN A 47 12.46 9.23 -14.50
CA GLN A 47 12.25 9.21 -13.06
C GLN A 47 12.63 10.54 -12.42
N GLN A 48 13.65 11.23 -12.95
CA GLN A 48 14.01 12.57 -12.49
C GLN A 48 12.89 13.57 -12.79
N ASP A 49 12.37 13.55 -14.01
CA ASP A 49 11.25 14.40 -14.43
C ASP A 49 9.99 14.14 -13.59
N LEU A 50 9.69 12.88 -13.24
CA LEU A 50 8.57 12.53 -12.36
C LEU A 50 8.76 13.03 -10.92
N ILE A 51 10.00 13.03 -10.41
CA ILE A 51 10.31 13.55 -9.08
C ILE A 51 10.07 15.07 -9.04
N ILE A 52 10.54 15.79 -10.06
CA ILE A 52 10.32 17.24 -10.17
C ILE A 52 8.83 17.54 -10.25
N ASP A 53 8.10 16.87 -11.15
CA ASP A 53 6.65 17.05 -11.30
C ASP A 53 5.89 16.73 -10.00
N SER A 54 6.30 15.69 -9.26
CA SER A 54 5.70 15.36 -7.96
C SER A 54 6.00 16.41 -6.90
N PHE A 55 7.21 16.98 -6.88
CA PHE A 55 7.56 18.05 -5.96
C PHE A 55 6.68 19.29 -6.15
N LEU A 56 6.30 19.63 -7.39
CA LEU A 56 5.45 20.80 -7.65
C LEU A 56 4.16 20.78 -6.82
N THR A 57 3.55 19.60 -6.65
CA THR A 57 2.24 19.45 -6.00
C THR A 57 2.31 18.86 -4.59
N GLU A 58 3.33 18.04 -4.31
CA GLU A 58 3.47 17.31 -3.02
C GLU A 58 4.63 17.83 -2.17
N GLY A 59 5.50 18.66 -2.73
CA GLY A 59 6.60 19.27 -2.03
C GLY A 59 6.14 20.18 -0.90
N LYS A 60 7.01 20.34 0.10
CA LYS A 60 6.81 21.28 1.20
C LYS A 60 8.06 22.11 1.38
N VAL A 61 7.88 23.42 1.45
CA VAL A 61 8.90 24.40 1.80
C VAL A 61 8.40 25.10 3.06
N ASN A 62 8.98 24.73 4.20
CA ASN A 62 8.40 25.02 5.52
C ASN A 62 6.94 24.55 5.58
N ASP A 63 6.00 25.47 5.79
CA ASP A 63 4.56 25.20 5.89
C ASP A 63 3.79 25.43 4.58
N HIS A 64 4.48 25.68 3.46
CA HIS A 64 3.85 26.01 2.17
C HIS A 64 4.16 25.00 1.07
N SER A 65 3.24 24.87 0.11
CA SER A 65 3.47 24.13 -1.14
C SER A 65 4.16 25.00 -2.20
N PRO A 66 4.89 24.42 -3.18
CA PRO A 66 5.42 25.19 -4.30
C PRO A 66 4.34 25.95 -5.09
N LEU A 67 3.12 25.38 -5.20
CA LEU A 67 1.97 26.05 -5.80
C LEU A 67 1.59 27.34 -5.05
N GLU A 68 1.57 27.30 -3.72
CA GLU A 68 1.26 28.47 -2.87
C GLU A 68 2.34 29.54 -2.98
N LEU A 69 3.62 29.14 -2.97
CA LEU A 69 4.75 30.05 -3.11
C LEU A 69 4.73 30.75 -4.48
N PHE A 70 4.56 29.98 -5.55
CA PHE A 70 4.44 30.51 -6.91
C PHE A 70 3.31 31.53 -7.02
N THR A 71 2.14 31.20 -6.47
CA THR A 71 0.95 32.07 -6.48
C THR A 71 1.16 33.37 -5.69
N ARG A 72 1.98 33.34 -4.64
CA ARG A 72 2.34 34.51 -3.81
C ARG A 72 3.32 35.43 -4.50
N GLU A 73 4.32 34.88 -5.19
CA GLU A 73 5.34 35.66 -5.92
C GLU A 73 4.81 36.26 -7.23
N HIS A 74 3.67 35.78 -7.71
CA HIS A 74 3.00 36.31 -8.90
C HIS A 74 1.66 36.98 -8.54
N PRO A 75 1.65 38.15 -7.87
CA PRO A 75 0.42 38.83 -7.43
C PRO A 75 -0.47 39.28 -8.61
N ASN A 76 0.09 39.41 -9.81
CA ASN A 76 -0.63 39.86 -11.01
C ASN A 76 -1.31 38.73 -11.80
N LEU A 77 -1.27 37.48 -11.32
CA LEU A 77 -2.02 36.37 -11.93
C LEU A 77 -3.51 36.66 -11.92
N LEU A 78 -4.18 36.34 -13.03
CA LEU A 78 -5.63 36.40 -13.14
C LEU A 78 -6.27 35.45 -12.13
N GLU A 79 -7.47 35.78 -11.65
CA GLU A 79 -8.19 34.93 -10.69
C GLU A 79 -8.45 33.52 -11.26
N SER A 80 -8.74 33.42 -12.56
CA SER A 80 -8.88 32.13 -13.24
C SER A 80 -7.59 31.30 -13.22
N ASP A 81 -6.43 31.93 -13.36
CA ASP A 81 -5.13 31.25 -13.30
C ASP A 81 -4.84 30.77 -11.88
N ARG A 82 -5.16 31.59 -10.87
CA ARG A 82 -5.02 31.21 -9.45
C ARG A 82 -5.90 30.02 -9.11
N ASN A 83 -7.14 30.01 -9.57
CA ASN A 83 -8.07 28.90 -9.35
C ASN A 83 -7.58 27.62 -10.03
N LEU A 84 -7.02 27.73 -11.23
CA LEU A 84 -6.43 26.60 -11.95
C LEU A 84 -5.17 26.07 -11.25
N ILE A 85 -4.25 26.93 -10.80
CA ILE A 85 -3.07 26.50 -10.03
C ILE A 85 -3.51 25.86 -8.71
N ASN A 86 -4.51 26.43 -8.04
CA ASN A 86 -5.03 25.88 -6.80
C ASN A 86 -5.67 24.49 -6.99
N SER A 87 -6.34 24.25 -8.13
CA SER A 87 -6.94 22.94 -8.42
C SER A 87 -5.88 21.85 -8.57
N TRP A 88 -4.63 22.18 -8.90
CA TRP A 88 -3.51 21.23 -8.99
C TRP A 88 -3.05 20.65 -7.65
N HIS A 89 -3.58 21.12 -6.51
CA HIS A 89 -3.45 20.37 -5.25
C HIS A 89 -4.18 19.02 -5.28
N HIS A 90 -5.14 18.85 -6.20
CA HIS A 90 -5.82 17.58 -6.45
C HIS A 90 -5.12 16.72 -7.52
N SER A 91 -3.94 17.12 -7.99
CA SER A 91 -3.15 16.31 -8.91
C SER A 91 -2.58 15.09 -8.20
N PHE A 92 -2.63 13.95 -8.86
CA PHE A 92 -2.18 12.70 -8.27
C PHE A 92 -1.52 11.79 -9.30
N ILE A 93 -0.54 11.01 -8.84
CA ILE A 93 0.00 9.90 -9.62
C ILE A 93 -0.91 8.69 -9.50
N GLY A 94 -1.17 8.04 -10.63
CA GLY A 94 -2.03 6.86 -10.68
C GLY A 94 -1.49 5.82 -11.65
N LEU A 95 -1.98 4.60 -11.48
CA LEU A 95 -1.78 3.50 -12.41
C LEU A 95 -3.01 3.38 -13.30
N PHE A 96 -2.90 3.87 -14.53
CA PHE A 96 -4.04 4.04 -15.42
C PHE A 96 -4.07 3.01 -16.55
N ALA A 97 -5.23 2.43 -16.81
CA ALA A 97 -5.52 1.69 -18.03
C ALA A 97 -6.04 2.64 -19.10
N ILE A 98 -5.53 2.53 -20.33
CA ILE A 98 -6.09 3.23 -21.48
C ILE A 98 -7.32 2.47 -21.94
N THR A 99 -8.51 3.01 -21.65
CA THR A 99 -9.79 2.39 -22.00
C THR A 99 -10.25 2.79 -23.41
N ASN A 100 -9.95 4.02 -23.82
CA ASN A 100 -10.28 4.55 -25.14
C ASN A 100 -9.28 5.62 -25.58
N ILE A 101 -9.18 5.83 -26.90
CA ILE A 101 -8.38 6.91 -27.51
C ILE A 101 -9.34 7.86 -28.20
N LEU A 102 -9.33 9.12 -27.77
CA LEU A 102 -10.14 10.20 -28.31
C LEU A 102 -9.34 11.00 -29.35
N PRO A 103 -10.00 11.78 -30.23
CA PRO A 103 -9.31 12.65 -31.18
C PRO A 103 -8.36 13.67 -30.52
N ASP A 104 -8.68 14.11 -29.31
CA ASP A 104 -7.94 15.13 -28.55
C ASP A 104 -7.48 14.65 -27.16
N GLY A 105 -7.44 13.34 -26.90
CA GLY A 105 -7.05 12.80 -25.59
C GLY A 105 -7.28 11.31 -25.40
N PHE A 106 -7.43 10.88 -24.15
CA PHE A 106 -7.63 9.49 -23.74
C PHE A 106 -8.71 9.40 -22.68
N GLU A 107 -9.42 8.28 -22.67
CA GLU A 107 -10.17 7.85 -21.49
C GLU A 107 -9.31 6.89 -20.69
N LEU A 108 -8.94 7.29 -19.49
CA LEU A 108 -8.14 6.54 -18.55
C LEU A 108 -9.01 6.01 -17.41
N SER A 109 -8.82 4.76 -17.01
CA SER A 109 -9.38 4.23 -15.76
C SER A 109 -8.25 4.02 -14.75
N ASN A 110 -8.40 4.55 -13.54
CA ASN A 110 -7.47 4.31 -12.43
C ASN A 110 -7.67 2.89 -11.91
N TRP A 111 -6.67 2.02 -12.06
CA TRP A 111 -6.76 0.63 -11.61
C TRP A 111 -7.02 0.48 -10.12
N LEU A 112 -6.60 1.44 -9.30
CA LEU A 112 -6.74 1.34 -7.85
C LEU A 112 -8.17 1.61 -7.38
N THR A 113 -8.90 2.48 -8.08
CA THR A 113 -10.20 3.02 -7.62
C THR A 113 -11.34 2.83 -8.61
N ASP A 114 -11.04 2.34 -9.82
CA ASP A 114 -11.95 2.20 -10.96
C ASP A 114 -12.62 3.52 -11.41
N LYS A 115 -12.02 4.67 -11.02
CA LYS A 115 -12.46 5.99 -11.47
C LYS A 115 -11.96 6.28 -12.87
N HIS A 116 -12.80 6.95 -13.66
CA HIS A 116 -12.56 7.23 -15.07
C HIS A 116 -12.26 8.71 -15.30
N TYR A 117 -11.31 8.99 -16.18
CA TYR A 117 -10.78 10.33 -16.46
C TYR A 117 -10.65 10.56 -17.95
N ILE A 118 -11.09 11.72 -18.43
CA ILE A 118 -10.71 12.24 -19.74
C ILE A 118 -9.42 13.02 -19.57
N VAL A 119 -8.36 12.61 -20.26
CA VAL A 119 -7.02 13.21 -20.13
C VAL A 119 -6.52 13.69 -21.48
N LYS A 120 -6.17 14.98 -21.56
CA LYS A 120 -5.73 15.64 -22.79
C LYS A 120 -4.22 15.95 -22.76
N PRO A 121 -3.52 15.92 -23.91
CA PRO A 121 -2.16 16.43 -24.02
C PRO A 121 -2.14 17.94 -23.89
N ASN A 122 -1.25 18.46 -23.05
CA ASN A 122 -1.11 19.90 -22.83
C ASN A 122 -0.10 20.58 -23.78
N ASN A 123 0.68 19.83 -24.55
CA ASN A 123 1.55 20.38 -25.59
C ASN A 123 1.77 19.40 -26.76
N ALA A 124 2.38 19.89 -27.83
CA ALA A 124 2.64 19.10 -29.04
C ALA A 124 3.60 17.92 -28.82
N LYS A 125 4.59 18.07 -27.93
CA LYS A 125 5.54 17.01 -27.58
C LYS A 125 4.83 15.85 -26.89
N THR A 126 4.02 16.14 -25.87
CA THR A 126 3.20 15.16 -25.17
C THR A 126 2.22 14.49 -26.12
N LEU A 127 1.57 15.23 -27.03
CA LEU A 127 0.71 14.66 -28.06
C LEU A 127 1.46 13.65 -28.95
N GLN A 128 2.69 13.98 -29.36
CA GLN A 128 3.52 13.08 -30.16
C GLN A 128 3.93 11.83 -29.38
N GLU A 129 4.33 11.97 -28.12
CA GLU A 129 4.73 10.86 -27.25
C GLU A 129 3.56 9.88 -27.04
N ILE A 130 2.39 10.40 -26.69
CA ILE A 130 1.19 9.58 -26.41
C ILE A 130 0.54 9.02 -27.68
N SER A 131 0.84 9.55 -28.87
CA SER A 131 0.26 9.04 -30.14
C SER A 131 0.57 7.56 -30.43
N ARG A 132 1.58 7.00 -29.76
CA ARG A 132 2.00 5.60 -29.90
C ARG A 132 1.27 4.65 -28.95
N LEU A 133 0.55 5.20 -27.96
CA LEU A 133 -0.15 4.43 -26.95
C LEU A 133 -1.39 3.75 -27.54
N LYS A 134 -1.74 2.60 -26.97
CA LYS A 134 -2.83 1.74 -27.45
C LYS A 134 -3.81 1.42 -26.34
N VAL A 135 -5.07 1.24 -26.73
CA VAL A 135 -6.12 0.73 -25.84
C VAL A 135 -5.68 -0.58 -25.18
N GLY A 136 -5.88 -0.66 -23.87
CA GLY A 136 -5.52 -1.76 -22.98
C GLY A 136 -4.09 -1.70 -22.43
N GLU A 137 -3.28 -0.72 -22.84
CA GLU A 137 -1.98 -0.48 -22.20
C GLU A 137 -2.14 0.22 -20.85
N ILE A 138 -1.19 -0.06 -19.95
CA ILE A 138 -1.14 0.50 -18.62
C ILE A 138 0.01 1.50 -18.55
N ILE A 139 -0.28 2.66 -18.00
CA ILE A 139 0.68 3.75 -17.79
C ILE A 139 0.67 4.19 -16.32
N LEU A 140 1.84 4.51 -15.81
CA LEU A 140 2.01 5.22 -14.55
C LEU A 140 2.32 6.68 -14.87
N THR A 141 1.48 7.60 -14.44
CA THR A 141 1.66 9.04 -14.71
C THR A 141 0.90 9.89 -13.69
N ARG A 142 1.24 11.18 -13.62
CA ARG A 142 0.48 12.17 -12.86
C ARG A 142 -0.46 12.92 -13.79
N ILE A 143 -1.71 13.07 -13.35
CA ILE A 143 -2.70 13.90 -14.02
C ILE A 143 -3.06 15.09 -13.14
N SER A 144 -3.35 16.23 -13.79
CA SER A 144 -3.77 17.47 -13.13
C SER A 144 -5.11 17.94 -13.67
N PRO A 145 -6.02 18.43 -12.83
CA PRO A 145 -7.30 18.93 -13.28
C PRO A 145 -7.12 20.20 -14.12
N VAL A 146 -7.93 20.34 -15.17
CA VAL A 146 -8.01 21.55 -16.00
C VAL A 146 -9.38 22.19 -15.85
N THR A 147 -10.41 21.36 -15.88
CA THR A 147 -11.80 21.71 -15.57
C THR A 147 -12.42 20.60 -14.72
N ASP A 148 -13.69 20.76 -14.37
CA ASP A 148 -14.46 19.70 -13.70
C ASP A 148 -14.71 18.47 -14.58
N SER A 149 -14.48 18.58 -15.90
CA SER A 149 -14.81 17.52 -16.88
C SER A 149 -13.60 16.83 -17.48
N TYR A 150 -12.40 17.43 -17.43
CA TYR A 150 -11.20 16.79 -17.96
C TYR A 150 -9.91 17.26 -17.28
N TRP A 151 -8.89 16.44 -17.49
CA TRP A 151 -7.57 16.52 -16.88
C TRP A 151 -6.51 16.65 -17.97
N MET A 152 -5.29 16.99 -17.58
CA MET A 152 -4.12 16.95 -18.44
C MET A 152 -3.03 16.07 -17.85
N PHE A 153 -2.13 15.60 -18.71
CA PHE A 153 -0.88 15.00 -18.27
C PHE A 153 0.00 16.05 -17.58
N SER A 154 0.32 15.83 -16.31
CA SER A 154 1.27 16.65 -15.57
C SER A 154 2.69 16.16 -15.82
N GLY A 155 2.99 14.92 -15.48
CA GLY A 155 4.35 14.42 -15.63
C GLY A 155 4.63 13.79 -17.00
N PRO A 156 5.86 13.29 -17.19
CA PRO A 156 6.08 12.17 -18.10
C PRO A 156 5.24 10.95 -17.66
N TYR A 157 5.23 9.91 -18.49
CA TYR A 157 4.61 8.63 -18.15
C TYR A 157 5.59 7.48 -18.29
N THR A 158 5.40 6.46 -17.46
CA THR A 158 6.05 5.15 -17.61
C THR A 158 5.07 4.18 -18.24
N LEU A 159 5.38 3.71 -19.45
CA LEU A 159 4.57 2.69 -20.13
C LEU A 159 4.91 1.30 -19.61
N MET A 160 3.91 0.59 -19.07
CA MET A 160 4.04 -0.79 -18.64
C MET A 160 3.52 -1.79 -19.70
N GLY A 161 2.85 -1.29 -20.74
CA GLY A 161 2.26 -2.08 -21.81
C GLY A 161 0.99 -2.82 -21.36
N LYS A 162 0.58 -3.82 -22.13
CA LYS A 162 -0.56 -4.67 -21.78
C LYS A 162 -0.13 -5.72 -20.76
N LEU A 163 -0.57 -5.57 -19.51
CA LEU A 163 -0.21 -6.50 -18.44
C LEU A 163 -1.27 -7.59 -18.28
N GLY A 164 -0.83 -8.86 -18.30
CA GLY A 164 -1.66 -9.96 -17.79
C GLY A 164 -1.79 -9.89 -16.27
N LYS A 165 -2.77 -10.61 -15.69
CA LYS A 165 -3.14 -10.53 -14.28
C LYS A 165 -1.94 -10.62 -13.30
N PRO A 166 -0.97 -11.55 -13.46
CA PRO A 166 0.15 -11.64 -12.53
C PRO A 166 1.07 -10.41 -12.58
N LYS A 167 1.34 -9.87 -13.77
CA LYS A 167 2.18 -8.67 -13.93
C LYS A 167 1.47 -7.42 -13.43
N LEU A 168 0.15 -7.34 -13.63
CA LEU A 168 -0.67 -6.25 -13.10
C LEU A 168 -0.70 -6.26 -11.57
N ALA A 169 -0.88 -7.43 -10.94
CA ALA A 169 -0.80 -7.58 -9.49
C ALA A 169 0.56 -7.11 -8.93
N VAL A 170 1.66 -7.45 -9.61
CA VAL A 170 3.00 -6.95 -9.26
C VAL A 170 3.10 -5.43 -9.44
N ALA A 171 2.56 -4.88 -10.53
CA ALA A 171 2.56 -3.42 -10.77
C ALA A 171 1.79 -2.66 -9.68
N ILE A 172 0.66 -3.18 -9.23
CA ILE A 172 -0.15 -2.61 -8.14
C ILE A 172 0.58 -2.72 -6.80
N GLY A 173 1.22 -3.86 -6.52
CA GLY A 173 2.08 -4.01 -5.33
C GLY A 173 3.22 -2.98 -5.32
N ASN A 174 3.93 -2.84 -6.44
CA ASN A 174 4.97 -1.83 -6.61
C ASN A 174 4.43 -0.41 -6.47
N PHE A 175 3.21 -0.13 -6.94
CA PHE A 175 2.57 1.16 -6.73
C PHE A 175 2.34 1.41 -5.23
N LYS A 176 1.74 0.44 -4.53
CA LYS A 176 1.46 0.52 -3.09
C LYS A 176 2.74 0.77 -2.29
N ASP A 177 3.87 0.18 -2.67
CA ASP A 177 5.13 0.37 -1.94
C ASP A 177 5.79 1.73 -2.18
N ASN A 178 5.71 2.25 -3.42
CA ASN A 178 6.43 3.44 -3.84
C ASN A 178 5.60 4.74 -3.77
N TYR A 179 4.27 4.65 -3.91
CA TYR A 179 3.35 5.80 -4.00
C TYR A 179 2.25 5.73 -2.93
N LYS A 180 2.63 5.39 -1.70
CA LYS A 180 1.72 5.22 -0.55
C LYS A 180 0.78 6.40 -0.31
N SER A 181 1.29 7.62 -0.42
CA SER A 181 0.53 8.87 -0.26
C SER A 181 -0.53 9.07 -1.33
N ASN A 182 -0.41 8.40 -2.47
CA ASN A 182 -1.33 8.53 -3.60
C ASN A 182 -2.33 7.36 -3.69
N LEU A 183 -2.22 6.38 -2.80
CA LEU A 183 -3.15 5.26 -2.72
C LEU A 183 -4.55 5.79 -2.40
N TYR A 184 -5.49 5.60 -3.34
CA TYR A 184 -6.87 6.08 -3.27
C TYR A 184 -7.00 7.61 -3.12
N SER A 185 -5.99 8.38 -3.53
CA SER A 185 -6.00 9.86 -3.48
C SER A 185 -7.18 10.48 -4.22
N ASP A 186 -7.67 9.81 -5.26
CA ASP A 186 -8.83 10.22 -6.03
C ASP A 186 -10.16 9.65 -5.50
N ALA A 187 -10.14 8.81 -4.47
CA ALA A 187 -11.31 8.19 -3.84
C ALA A 187 -11.19 8.24 -2.30
N PRO A 188 -11.35 9.43 -1.69
CA PRO A 188 -11.19 9.61 -0.24
C PRO A 188 -12.16 8.76 0.59
N ASP A 189 -13.34 8.45 0.04
CA ASP A 189 -14.32 7.53 0.60
C ASP A 189 -13.77 6.10 0.76
N LEU A 190 -13.08 5.58 -0.27
CA LEU A 190 -12.42 4.27 -0.21
C LEU A 190 -11.25 4.27 0.78
N LEU A 191 -10.49 5.37 0.87
CA LEU A 191 -9.41 5.51 1.83
C LEU A 191 -9.93 5.50 3.27
N GLU A 192 -11.02 6.22 3.54
CA GLU A 192 -11.67 6.23 4.85
C GLU A 192 -12.20 4.85 5.22
N GLU A 193 -12.91 4.17 4.31
CA GLU A 193 -13.41 2.81 4.53
C GLU A 193 -12.28 1.82 4.82
N ALA A 194 -11.14 1.96 4.11
CA ALA A 194 -9.95 1.16 4.37
C ALA A 194 -9.41 1.39 5.79
N TRP A 195 -9.32 2.64 6.26
CA TRP A 195 -8.89 2.93 7.63
C TRP A 195 -9.87 2.43 8.69
N GLN A 196 -11.18 2.62 8.47
CA GLN A 196 -12.21 2.12 9.38
C GLN A 196 -12.17 0.60 9.52
N SER A 197 -11.83 -0.13 8.45
CA SER A 197 -11.67 -1.58 8.49
C SER A 197 -10.55 -2.03 9.44
N VAL A 198 -9.45 -1.27 9.56
CA VAL A 198 -8.33 -1.56 10.47
C VAL A 198 -8.77 -1.39 11.93
N VAL A 199 -9.55 -0.34 12.21
CA VAL A 199 -10.13 -0.10 13.54
C VAL A 199 -11.10 -1.22 13.90
N LYS A 200 -12.00 -1.61 12.97
CA LYS A 200 -12.94 -2.73 13.18
C LYS A 200 -12.19 -4.04 13.42
N TYR A 201 -11.16 -4.34 12.65
CA TYR A 201 -10.32 -5.53 12.85
C TYR A 201 -9.66 -5.53 14.22
N HIS A 202 -9.11 -4.39 14.65
CA HIS A 202 -8.48 -4.27 15.95
C HIS A 202 -9.46 -4.58 17.09
N GLN A 203 -10.65 -3.99 17.06
CA GLN A 203 -11.67 -4.27 18.06
C GLN A 203 -12.06 -5.76 18.07
N GLN A 204 -12.29 -6.35 16.90
CA GLN A 204 -12.60 -7.77 16.78
C GLN A 204 -11.48 -8.66 17.32
N PHE A 205 -10.22 -8.27 17.10
CA PHE A 205 -9.05 -8.97 17.63
C PHE A 205 -9.06 -8.95 19.16
N VAL A 206 -9.24 -7.76 19.76
CA VAL A 206 -9.31 -7.60 21.21
C VAL A 206 -10.48 -8.38 21.80
N ASP A 207 -11.65 -8.36 21.16
CA ASP A 207 -12.83 -9.11 21.61
C ASP A 207 -12.61 -10.63 21.61
N PHE A 208 -11.90 -11.15 20.59
CA PHE A 208 -11.64 -12.59 20.46
C PHE A 208 -10.51 -13.08 21.36
N PHE A 209 -9.42 -12.31 21.45
CA PHE A 209 -8.22 -12.70 22.19
C PHE A 209 -8.18 -12.20 23.64
N GLY A 210 -9.04 -11.23 23.99
CA GLY A 210 -9.10 -10.58 25.30
C GLY A 210 -8.02 -9.51 25.52
N ALA A 211 -7.10 -9.33 24.57
CA ALA A 211 -6.02 -8.35 24.61
C ALA A 211 -5.59 -7.97 23.19
N ASP A 212 -4.86 -6.86 23.08
CA ASP A 212 -4.22 -6.43 21.82
C ASP A 212 -2.86 -7.09 21.56
N GLU A 213 -2.41 -7.93 22.51
CA GLU A 213 -1.15 -8.67 22.50
C GLU A 213 -1.38 -10.12 22.94
N ILE A 214 -0.93 -11.07 22.12
CA ILE A 214 -0.90 -12.48 22.47
C ILE A 214 0.43 -13.08 22.05
N THR A 215 0.94 -14.02 22.84
CA THR A 215 2.16 -14.75 22.50
C THR A 215 1.91 -16.24 22.58
N LEU A 216 2.08 -16.93 21.45
CA LEU A 216 1.80 -18.36 21.31
C LEU A 216 2.87 -19.03 20.43
N PRO A 217 3.04 -20.37 20.50
CA PRO A 217 3.76 -21.11 19.49
C PRO A 217 3.16 -20.88 18.09
N GLY A 218 4.01 -20.78 17.07
CA GLY A 218 3.60 -20.39 15.71
C GLY A 218 2.47 -21.24 15.13
N TYR A 219 2.50 -22.55 15.39
CA TYR A 219 1.45 -23.47 14.96
C TYR A 219 0.11 -23.20 15.64
N GLN A 220 0.12 -22.94 16.95
CA GLN A 220 -1.08 -22.63 17.71
C GLN A 220 -1.65 -21.25 17.33
N LEU A 221 -0.76 -20.27 17.16
CA LEU A 221 -1.14 -18.93 16.69
C LEU A 221 -1.82 -19.01 15.32
N ASN A 222 -1.25 -19.76 14.37
CA ASN A 222 -1.84 -19.94 13.05
C ASN A 222 -3.25 -20.54 13.11
N LYS A 223 -3.47 -21.54 13.99
CA LYS A 223 -4.81 -22.12 14.19
C LYS A 223 -5.78 -21.09 14.76
N LYS A 224 -5.36 -20.33 15.77
CA LYS A 224 -6.18 -19.30 16.40
C LYS A 224 -6.53 -18.14 15.46
N ILE A 225 -5.60 -17.72 14.61
CA ILE A 225 -5.86 -16.71 13.58
C ILE A 225 -6.87 -17.23 12.54
N ALA A 226 -6.81 -18.52 12.17
CA ALA A 226 -7.82 -19.12 11.29
C ALA A 226 -9.22 -19.12 11.93
N GLU A 227 -9.34 -19.57 13.19
CA GLU A 227 -10.59 -19.53 13.96
C GLU A 227 -11.14 -18.09 14.05
N PHE A 228 -10.27 -17.12 14.33
CA PHE A 228 -10.64 -15.70 14.39
C PHE A 228 -11.19 -15.18 13.05
N GLN A 229 -10.56 -15.56 11.93
CA GLN A 229 -11.02 -15.16 10.60
C GLN A 229 -12.36 -15.76 10.20
N GLU A 230 -12.60 -17.01 10.56
CA GLU A 230 -13.90 -17.67 10.35
C GLU A 230 -14.99 -16.88 11.07
N LEU A 231 -14.78 -16.54 12.34
CA LEU A 231 -15.71 -15.74 13.13
C LEU A 231 -15.97 -14.34 12.54
N ILE A 232 -14.91 -13.65 12.07
CA ILE A 232 -15.09 -12.35 11.40
C ILE A 232 -15.93 -12.50 10.12
N THR A 233 -15.66 -13.53 9.34
CA THR A 233 -16.39 -13.82 8.09
C THR A 233 -17.88 -14.08 8.37
N GLU A 234 -18.18 -14.91 9.38
CA GLU A 234 -19.55 -15.19 9.81
C GLU A 234 -20.29 -13.93 10.27
N LYS A 235 -19.62 -13.08 11.07
CA LYS A 235 -20.20 -11.80 11.48
C LYS A 235 -20.49 -10.88 10.30
N GLN A 236 -19.58 -10.82 9.32
CA GLN A 236 -19.78 -10.02 8.11
C GLN A 236 -20.95 -10.53 7.27
N LEU A 237 -21.11 -11.85 7.16
CA LEU A 237 -22.27 -12.47 6.51
C LEU A 237 -23.58 -12.12 7.22
N ALA A 238 -23.61 -12.24 8.55
CA ALA A 238 -24.76 -11.89 9.36
C ALA A 238 -25.13 -10.40 9.26
N ASP A 239 -24.12 -9.50 9.32
CA ASP A 239 -24.29 -8.06 9.13
C ASP A 239 -24.88 -7.74 7.73
N ALA A 240 -24.54 -8.55 6.72
CA ALA A 240 -25.10 -8.46 5.37
C ALA A 240 -26.49 -9.09 5.21
N GLY A 241 -27.10 -9.58 6.30
CA GLY A 241 -28.43 -10.23 6.30
C GLY A 241 -28.42 -11.66 5.78
N ILE A 242 -27.24 -12.28 5.64
CA ILE A 242 -27.08 -13.67 5.20
C ILE A 242 -27.07 -14.55 6.45
N ASP A 243 -28.02 -15.47 6.52
CA ASP A 243 -28.12 -16.43 7.62
C ASP A 243 -26.93 -17.40 7.56
N PRO A 244 -26.02 -17.38 8.55
CA PRO A 244 -24.83 -18.24 8.57
C PRO A 244 -25.17 -19.72 8.76
N SER A 245 -26.41 -20.05 9.12
CA SER A 245 -26.88 -21.43 9.28
C SER A 245 -27.44 -22.06 8.00
N LYS A 246 -27.64 -21.26 6.95
CA LYS A 246 -28.13 -21.74 5.65
C LYS A 246 -27.00 -22.25 4.77
N SER A 247 -27.29 -23.28 3.98
CA SER A 247 -26.35 -23.82 3.00
C SER A 247 -26.11 -22.82 1.86
N LEU A 248 -24.92 -22.91 1.25
CA LEU A 248 -24.52 -22.12 0.07
C LEU A 248 -25.56 -22.10 -1.05
N ALA A 249 -26.30 -23.21 -1.23
CA ALA A 249 -27.35 -23.34 -2.24
C ALA A 249 -28.59 -22.50 -1.88
N GLU A 250 -29.02 -22.51 -0.61
CA GLU A 250 -30.19 -21.77 -0.13
C GLU A 250 -29.97 -20.25 -0.16
N VAL A 251 -28.72 -19.80 0.11
CA VAL A 251 -28.34 -18.38 0.03
C VAL A 251 -28.32 -17.92 -1.43
N ALA A 252 -27.77 -18.72 -2.35
CA ALA A 252 -27.70 -18.38 -3.76
C ALA A 252 -29.06 -18.37 -4.46
N GLU A 253 -29.96 -19.30 -4.09
CA GLU A 253 -31.34 -19.36 -4.59
C GLU A 253 -32.16 -18.15 -4.14
N ALA A 254 -32.00 -17.70 -2.88
CA ALA A 254 -32.64 -16.49 -2.36
C ALA A 254 -32.19 -15.19 -3.05
N ALA A 255 -31.05 -15.22 -3.76
CA ALA A 255 -30.45 -14.08 -4.44
C ALA A 255 -30.57 -14.12 -5.96
N GLY A 256 -31.23 -15.14 -6.51
CA GLY A 256 -31.35 -15.33 -7.95
C GLY A 256 -30.03 -15.66 -8.64
N ILE A 257 -29.06 -16.23 -7.92
CA ILE A 257 -27.79 -16.73 -8.49
C ILE A 257 -28.04 -18.16 -8.97
N GLY A 258 -27.92 -18.38 -10.28
CA GLY A 258 -28.21 -19.69 -10.89
C GLY A 258 -27.15 -20.75 -10.58
N ASP A 259 -27.57 -22.02 -10.56
CA ASP A 259 -26.73 -23.19 -10.23
C ASP A 259 -25.44 -23.31 -11.06
N GLU A 260 -25.42 -22.78 -12.29
CA GLU A 260 -24.25 -22.75 -13.16
C GLU A 260 -23.19 -21.74 -12.67
N GLU A 261 -23.59 -20.58 -12.15
CA GLU A 261 -22.66 -19.59 -11.57
C GLU A 261 -22.05 -20.11 -10.25
N ILE A 262 -22.85 -20.83 -9.46
CA ILE A 262 -22.39 -21.48 -8.22
C ILE A 262 -21.39 -22.60 -8.53
N LYS A 263 -21.68 -23.42 -9.54
CA LYS A 263 -20.77 -24.49 -9.98
C LYS A 263 -19.47 -23.95 -10.54
N ALA A 264 -19.51 -22.89 -11.36
CA ALA A 264 -18.30 -22.26 -11.88
C ALA A 264 -17.42 -21.71 -10.73
N ALA A 265 -18.03 -21.04 -9.74
CA ALA A 265 -17.32 -20.55 -8.56
C ALA A 265 -16.73 -21.69 -7.70
N ALA A 266 -17.48 -22.79 -7.54
CA ALA A 266 -17.06 -23.95 -6.76
C ALA A 266 -15.95 -24.78 -7.44
N GLU A 267 -16.00 -24.92 -8.76
CA GLU A 267 -15.00 -25.63 -9.56
C GLU A 267 -13.70 -24.84 -9.73
N GLU A 268 -13.77 -23.51 -9.79
CA GLU A 268 -12.61 -22.67 -10.04
C GLU A 268 -11.83 -22.31 -8.75
N PHE A 269 -12.51 -22.15 -7.61
CA PHE A 269 -11.90 -21.63 -6.37
C PHE A 269 -11.93 -22.59 -5.18
N GLY A 270 -12.57 -23.76 -5.30
CA GLY A 270 -12.82 -24.64 -4.17
C GLY A 270 -13.88 -24.04 -3.24
N ALA A 271 -14.88 -24.83 -2.87
CA ALA A 271 -16.06 -24.36 -2.14
C ALA A 271 -15.71 -23.80 -0.74
N ASP A 272 -15.36 -22.52 -0.65
CA ASP A 272 -15.28 -21.77 0.60
C ASP A 272 -16.44 -20.77 0.67
N SER A 273 -17.10 -20.75 1.83
CA SER A 273 -18.14 -19.79 2.25
C SER A 273 -17.79 -18.32 1.94
N LYS A 274 -16.48 -18.00 1.91
CA LYS A 274 -15.93 -16.67 1.63
C LYS A 274 -16.23 -16.17 0.22
N THR A 275 -16.20 -17.05 -0.78
CA THR A 275 -16.42 -16.66 -2.19
C THR A 275 -17.86 -16.25 -2.44
N VAL A 276 -18.81 -16.90 -1.76
CA VAL A 276 -20.24 -16.55 -1.87
C VAL A 276 -20.56 -15.26 -1.12
N SER A 277 -19.90 -15.01 0.03
CA SER A 277 -19.96 -13.72 0.72
C SER A 277 -19.57 -12.55 -0.20
N GLN A 278 -18.51 -12.74 -1.00
CA GLN A 278 -17.98 -11.75 -1.94
C GLN A 278 -18.88 -11.54 -3.17
N MET A 279 -19.47 -12.60 -3.72
CA MET A 279 -20.46 -12.50 -4.80
C MET A 279 -21.76 -11.81 -4.34
N PHE A 280 -22.15 -11.99 -3.08
CA PHE A 280 -23.32 -11.33 -2.52
C PHE A 280 -23.08 -9.84 -2.28
N ASN A 281 -21.98 -9.46 -1.63
CA ASN A 281 -21.64 -8.05 -1.34
C ASN A 281 -21.50 -7.19 -2.61
N SER A 282 -20.99 -7.79 -3.70
CA SER A 282 -20.88 -7.11 -4.99
C SER A 282 -22.23 -6.90 -5.70
N LYS A 283 -23.22 -7.80 -5.52
CA LYS A 283 -24.58 -7.66 -6.09
C LYS A 283 -25.55 -6.90 -5.17
N SER A 284 -25.38 -6.93 -3.85
CA SER A 284 -26.26 -6.26 -2.87
C SER A 284 -25.94 -4.77 -2.68
N GLY A 285 -24.85 -4.27 -3.26
CA GLY A 285 -24.44 -2.86 -3.17
C GLY A 285 -23.93 -2.43 -1.79
N ASN A 286 -23.75 -3.37 -0.85
CA ASN A 286 -23.50 -3.05 0.56
C ASN A 286 -22.01 -2.92 0.95
N SER A 287 -21.05 -3.29 0.10
CA SER A 287 -19.62 -3.00 0.35
C SER A 287 -18.81 -3.00 -0.94
N LYS A 288 -18.03 -1.95 -1.21
CA LYS A 288 -17.08 -1.89 -2.34
C LYS A 288 -15.71 -2.46 -1.99
N MET A 289 -15.46 -2.69 -0.70
CA MET A 289 -14.18 -3.13 -0.17
C MET A 289 -14.28 -4.53 0.47
N VAL A 290 -13.16 -5.23 0.53
CA VAL A 290 -13.02 -6.55 1.15
C VAL A 290 -11.72 -6.65 1.93
N MET A 291 -11.78 -7.28 3.10
CA MET A 291 -10.60 -7.51 3.93
C MET A 291 -9.79 -8.70 3.38
N PRO A 292 -8.47 -8.54 3.17
CA PRO A 292 -7.64 -9.65 2.73
C PRO A 292 -7.51 -10.72 3.82
N LYS A 293 -7.27 -11.96 3.39
CA LYS A 293 -6.98 -13.05 4.33
C LYS A 293 -5.59 -12.84 4.93
N VAL A 294 -5.49 -12.90 6.25
CA VAL A 294 -4.21 -12.93 6.95
C VAL A 294 -3.75 -14.38 7.09
N ASP A 295 -2.71 -14.80 6.37
CA ASP A 295 -2.07 -16.09 6.67
C ASP A 295 -0.72 -15.84 7.33
N LEU A 296 -0.39 -16.66 8.32
CA LEU A 296 0.91 -16.56 8.97
C LEU A 296 1.97 -17.08 7.98
N PRO A 297 3.08 -16.37 7.70
CA PRO A 297 4.14 -16.88 6.85
C PRO A 297 4.66 -18.25 7.30
N ALA A 298 5.09 -19.11 6.36
CA ALA A 298 5.49 -20.49 6.65
C ALA A 298 6.61 -20.60 7.70
N GLU A 299 7.51 -19.60 7.74
CA GLU A 299 8.59 -19.47 8.72
C GLU A 299 8.03 -19.24 10.13
N LEU A 300 7.03 -18.37 10.25
CA LEU A 300 6.36 -18.05 11.51
C LEU A 300 5.46 -19.19 11.99
N LYS A 301 4.88 -20.01 11.10
CA LYS A 301 4.12 -21.21 11.51
C LYS A 301 4.97 -22.22 12.29
N LYS A 302 6.28 -22.24 12.06
CA LYS A 302 7.22 -23.17 12.71
C LYS A 302 8.01 -22.54 13.87
N ALA A 303 7.83 -21.24 14.10
CA ALA A 303 8.51 -20.56 15.19
C ALA A 303 8.03 -21.08 16.54
N GLU A 304 8.97 -21.28 17.48
CA GLU A 304 8.68 -21.74 18.84
C GLU A 304 7.73 -20.78 19.56
N GLN A 305 7.84 -19.49 19.26
CA GLN A 305 7.03 -18.45 19.84
C GLN A 305 6.89 -17.29 18.85
N VAL A 306 5.67 -16.75 18.75
CA VAL A 306 5.35 -15.56 17.96
C VAL A 306 4.41 -14.70 18.78
N THR A 307 4.74 -13.41 18.89
CA THR A 307 3.82 -12.43 19.47
C THR A 307 3.01 -11.78 18.35
N ALA A 308 1.69 -11.87 18.42
CA ALA A 308 0.79 -11.11 17.57
C ALA A 308 0.33 -9.86 18.31
N LEU A 309 0.50 -8.70 17.67
CA LEU A 309 0.02 -7.41 18.15
C LEU A 309 -1.01 -6.86 17.18
N SER A 310 -2.03 -6.19 17.70
CA SER A 310 -3.05 -5.49 16.92
C SER A 310 -3.14 -4.03 17.34
N HIS A 311 -3.19 -3.11 16.39
CA HIS A 311 -3.34 -1.69 16.65
C HIS A 311 -4.31 -1.05 15.65
N PRO A 312 -5.19 -0.12 16.08
CA PRO A 312 -6.22 0.47 15.21
C PRO A 312 -5.68 1.31 14.05
N ARG A 313 -4.38 1.66 14.08
CA ARG A 313 -3.70 2.41 13.01
C ARG A 313 -2.46 1.73 12.42
N TRP A 314 -1.77 0.87 13.18
CA TRP A 314 -0.56 0.19 12.72
C TRP A 314 -0.86 -1.22 12.20
N GLY A 315 -2.12 -1.65 12.32
CA GLY A 315 -2.60 -2.93 11.85
C GLY A 315 -2.13 -4.08 12.74
N GLN A 316 -1.97 -5.25 12.11
CA GLN A 316 -1.50 -6.45 12.78
C GLN A 316 0.00 -6.65 12.51
N MET A 317 0.73 -7.05 13.55
CA MET A 317 2.15 -7.36 13.49
C MET A 317 2.40 -8.75 14.08
N PHE A 318 3.32 -9.50 13.46
CA PHE A 318 3.78 -10.79 13.98
C PHE A 318 5.27 -10.72 14.27
N LEU A 319 5.63 -10.84 15.55
CA LEU A 319 6.97 -10.63 16.05
C LEU A 319 7.52 -11.93 16.67
N PRO A 320 8.34 -12.71 15.94
CA PRO A 320 8.90 -13.97 16.43
C PRO A 320 9.95 -13.78 17.54
N THR A 321 10.45 -12.55 17.73
CA THR A 321 11.55 -12.24 18.66
C THR A 321 11.15 -11.26 19.75
N TYR A 322 9.87 -10.94 19.90
CA TYR A 322 9.39 -9.93 20.85
C TYR A 322 9.64 -10.31 22.31
N SER A 323 9.37 -11.57 22.67
CA SER A 323 9.69 -12.09 24.00
C SER A 323 11.19 -12.04 24.30
N LYS A 324 12.04 -12.21 23.29
CA LYS A 324 13.50 -12.13 23.44
C LYS A 324 13.96 -10.70 23.71
N ILE A 325 13.40 -9.70 23.02
CA ILE A 325 13.74 -8.30 23.31
C ILE A 325 13.21 -7.88 24.70
N GLN A 326 12.02 -8.33 25.09
CA GLN A 326 11.48 -8.10 26.44
C GLN A 326 12.39 -8.72 27.52
N ALA A 327 12.92 -9.92 27.27
CA ALA A 327 13.88 -10.56 28.18
C ALA A 327 15.20 -9.78 28.30
N ILE A 328 15.74 -9.26 27.18
CA ILE A 328 16.91 -8.36 27.18
C ILE A 328 16.63 -7.12 28.03
N LEU A 329 15.47 -6.49 27.83
CA LEU A 329 15.07 -5.28 28.55
C LEU A 329 14.75 -5.53 30.02
N SER A 330 14.46 -6.77 30.40
CA SER A 330 14.17 -7.15 31.79
C SER A 330 15.41 -7.60 32.56
N ALA A 331 16.53 -7.85 31.88
CA ALA A 331 17.75 -8.34 32.50
C ALA A 331 18.56 -7.23 33.16
N GLU A 332 19.23 -7.54 34.27
CA GLU A 332 20.15 -6.61 34.94
C GLU A 332 21.40 -6.32 34.10
N ASP A 333 21.95 -7.36 33.47
CA ASP A 333 23.11 -7.29 32.59
C ASP A 333 22.78 -7.90 31.22
N TRP A 334 22.17 -7.07 30.38
CA TRP A 334 21.75 -7.48 29.05
C TRP A 334 22.94 -7.76 28.11
N GLN A 335 24.12 -7.21 28.38
CA GLN A 335 25.30 -7.34 27.51
C GLN A 335 25.85 -8.77 27.53
N ASN A 336 25.61 -9.52 28.60
CA ASN A 336 25.98 -10.92 28.72
C ASN A 336 24.96 -11.89 28.08
N ILE A 337 23.83 -11.41 27.59
CA ILE A 337 22.84 -12.26 26.90
C ILE A 337 23.34 -12.55 25.48
N GLU A 338 23.48 -13.84 25.17
CA GLU A 338 23.94 -14.28 23.86
C GLU A 338 23.05 -13.72 22.73
N GLY A 339 23.68 -13.02 21.77
CA GLY A 339 23.01 -12.45 20.61
C GLY A 339 22.21 -11.17 20.87
N ALA A 340 22.28 -10.57 22.07
CA ALA A 340 21.51 -9.37 22.42
C ALA A 340 21.81 -8.18 21.50
N GLU A 341 23.08 -7.85 21.27
CA GLU A 341 23.47 -6.77 20.36
C GLU A 341 22.95 -6.97 18.93
N LYS A 342 23.00 -8.21 18.43
CA LYS A 342 22.48 -8.55 17.10
C LYS A 342 20.97 -8.34 17.04
N LEU A 343 20.25 -8.69 18.12
CA LEU A 343 18.81 -8.50 18.18
C LEU A 343 18.42 -7.02 18.30
N ILE A 344 19.14 -6.23 19.09
CA ILE A 344 18.92 -4.78 19.21
C ILE A 344 19.15 -4.10 17.85
N ARG A 345 20.26 -4.45 17.17
CA ARG A 345 20.53 -4.01 15.80
C ARG A 345 19.39 -4.36 14.85
N TYR A 346 18.93 -5.61 14.89
CA TYR A 346 17.80 -6.07 14.08
C TYR A 346 16.54 -5.23 14.34
N TYR A 347 16.20 -4.93 15.60
CA TYR A 347 15.04 -4.09 15.93
C TYR A 347 15.17 -2.67 15.39
N LEU A 348 16.39 -2.11 15.38
CA LEU A 348 16.65 -0.78 14.84
C LEU A 348 16.59 -0.77 13.31
N GLU A 349 17.12 -1.79 12.63
CA GLU A 349 17.27 -1.77 11.16
C GLU A 349 16.06 -2.37 10.41
N ASP A 350 15.35 -3.34 10.99
CA ASP A 350 14.28 -4.06 10.30
C ASP A 350 13.00 -3.21 10.19
N LYS A 351 12.45 -3.11 8.96
CA LYS A 351 11.27 -2.29 8.64
C LYS A 351 9.96 -2.83 9.20
N SER A 352 9.87 -4.13 9.48
CA SER A 352 8.71 -4.74 10.13
C SER A 352 8.57 -4.33 11.59
N ILE A 353 9.67 -3.91 12.23
CA ILE A 353 9.67 -3.32 13.57
C ILE A 353 9.38 -1.83 13.45
N ASN A 354 8.10 -1.49 13.39
CA ASN A 354 7.62 -0.12 13.21
C ASN A 354 7.69 0.72 14.50
N ALA A 355 7.40 2.02 14.41
CA ALA A 355 7.49 2.94 15.54
C ALA A 355 6.58 2.55 16.71
N PHE A 356 5.40 1.99 16.45
CA PHE A 356 4.50 1.53 17.52
C PHE A 356 5.14 0.47 18.43
N ILE A 357 5.91 -0.46 17.88
CA ILE A 357 6.63 -1.46 18.70
C ILE A 357 7.61 -0.77 19.65
N TRP A 358 8.35 0.21 19.15
CA TRP A 358 9.29 0.98 19.95
C TRP A 358 8.61 1.82 21.03
N HIS A 359 7.50 2.49 20.70
CA HIS A 359 6.71 3.23 21.69
C HIS A 359 6.14 2.32 22.77
N ARG A 360 5.66 1.13 22.42
CA ARG A 360 5.16 0.13 23.38
C ARG A 360 6.28 -0.34 24.31
N LEU A 361 7.45 -0.67 23.76
CA LEU A 361 8.63 -1.03 24.56
C LEU A 361 9.08 0.12 25.46
N ALA A 362 9.04 1.36 24.97
CA ALA A 362 9.39 2.56 25.76
C ALA A 362 8.43 2.80 26.92
N GLN A 363 7.14 2.50 26.74
CA GLN A 363 6.16 2.58 27.81
C GLN A 363 6.33 1.46 28.85
N GLN A 364 6.64 0.24 28.41
CA GLN A 364 6.80 -0.93 29.29
C GLN A 364 8.15 -0.96 30.02
N TYR A 365 9.22 -0.50 29.37
CA TYR A 365 10.61 -0.57 29.85
C TYR A 365 11.35 0.77 29.72
N PRO A 366 10.82 1.89 30.26
CA PRO A 366 11.36 3.23 29.98
C PRO A 366 12.83 3.38 30.37
N THR A 367 13.20 2.94 31.57
CA THR A 367 14.57 3.08 32.07
C THR A 367 15.53 2.09 31.42
N GLN A 368 15.08 0.85 31.20
CA GLN A 368 15.91 -0.21 30.67
C GLN A 368 16.18 -0.01 29.18
N LEU A 369 15.16 0.38 28.42
CA LEU A 369 15.31 0.70 27.00
C LEU A 369 16.24 1.89 26.79
N GLU A 370 16.12 2.95 27.61
CA GLU A 370 17.02 4.10 27.55
C GLU A 370 18.48 3.66 27.77
N LYS A 371 18.77 2.89 28.82
CA LYS A 371 20.12 2.38 29.11
C LYS A 371 20.67 1.49 28.00
N VAL A 372 19.85 0.58 27.47
CA VAL A 372 20.23 -0.29 26.35
C VAL A 372 20.62 0.56 25.14
N LEU A 373 19.82 1.56 24.78
CA LEU A 373 20.09 2.43 23.64
C LEU A 373 21.30 3.34 23.87
N GLN A 374 21.46 3.93 25.05
CA GLN A 374 22.64 4.74 25.42
C GLN A 374 23.93 3.93 25.23
N THR A 375 23.97 2.71 25.74
CA THR A 375 25.14 1.83 25.65
C THR A 375 25.35 1.32 24.23
N PHE A 376 24.32 0.80 23.57
CA PHE A 376 24.43 0.22 22.22
C PHE A 376 24.81 1.27 21.17
N LEU A 377 24.23 2.47 21.24
CA LEU A 377 24.52 3.57 20.31
C LEU A 377 25.75 4.38 20.70
N GLN A 378 26.34 4.12 21.88
CA GLN A 378 27.42 4.92 22.47
C GLN A 378 27.04 6.41 22.63
N ARG A 379 25.80 6.66 23.06
CA ARG A 379 25.22 8.01 23.24
C ARG A 379 24.77 8.18 24.70
N PRO A 380 25.66 8.53 25.65
CA PRO A 380 25.33 8.60 27.08
C PRO A 380 24.28 9.67 27.40
N ASP A 381 24.18 10.73 26.59
CA ASP A 381 23.20 11.81 26.76
C ASP A 381 21.84 11.51 26.10
N PHE A 382 21.66 10.33 25.47
CA PHE A 382 20.40 9.94 24.85
C PHE A 382 19.29 9.86 25.89
N ARG A 383 18.17 10.54 25.64
CA ARG A 383 16.97 10.52 26.46
C ARG A 383 15.81 9.93 25.67
N LEU A 384 15.28 8.81 26.15
CA LEU A 384 14.22 8.07 25.46
C LEU A 384 12.99 8.94 25.22
N ALA A 385 12.58 9.73 26.23
CA ALA A 385 11.39 10.57 26.17
C ALA A 385 11.43 11.67 25.08
N THR A 386 12.63 12.13 24.68
CA THR A 386 12.78 13.26 23.74
C THR A 386 13.50 12.87 22.44
N ASN A 387 14.20 11.74 22.41
CA ASN A 387 15.07 11.38 21.29
C ASN A 387 14.61 10.12 20.55
N LEU A 388 13.58 9.41 21.02
CA LEU A 388 13.13 8.17 20.37
C LEU A 388 12.72 8.41 18.92
N ASP A 389 11.85 9.38 18.64
CA ASP A 389 11.34 9.59 17.28
C ASP A 389 12.45 10.01 16.31
N ALA A 390 13.37 10.87 16.77
CA ALA A 390 14.53 11.27 15.99
C ALA A 390 15.45 10.06 15.67
N LEU A 391 15.64 9.16 16.63
CA LEU A 391 16.37 7.91 16.43
C LEU A 391 15.65 7.00 15.44
N LEU A 392 14.33 6.82 15.57
CA LEU A 392 13.56 5.99 14.65
C LEU A 392 13.62 6.54 13.22
N GLN A 393 13.59 7.86 13.04
CA GLN A 393 13.78 8.52 11.75
C GLN A 393 15.20 8.33 11.18
N GLU A 394 16.24 8.37 12.02
CA GLU A 394 17.63 8.06 11.64
C GLU A 394 17.73 6.66 11.02
N PHE A 395 16.99 5.70 11.59
CA PHE A 395 16.88 4.32 11.08
C PHE A 395 15.75 4.13 10.04
N HIS A 396 15.26 5.22 9.45
CA HIS A 396 14.29 5.22 8.34
C HIS A 396 12.96 4.53 8.67
N LYS A 397 12.54 4.56 9.95
CA LYS A 397 11.23 4.10 10.38
C LYS A 397 10.22 5.24 10.28
N PRO A 398 9.07 5.05 9.61
CA PRO A 398 7.97 6.00 9.65
C PRO A 398 7.50 6.20 11.09
N ILE A 399 7.26 7.45 11.48
CA ILE A 399 6.66 7.80 12.80
C ILE A 399 5.14 7.86 12.70
N GLU A 400 4.63 8.16 11.51
CA GLU A 400 3.20 8.13 11.22
C GLU A 400 2.80 6.76 10.62
N PRO A 401 1.62 6.25 10.99
CA PRO A 401 1.10 5.01 10.43
C PRO A 401 0.70 5.19 8.96
N GLU A 402 1.14 4.26 8.13
CA GLU A 402 0.66 4.09 6.75
C GLU A 402 -0.45 3.05 6.72
N LEU A 403 -1.27 3.04 5.66
CA LEU A 403 -2.39 2.10 5.53
C LEU A 403 -1.88 0.65 5.62
N PRO A 404 -2.24 -0.11 6.67
CA PRO A 404 -1.70 -1.46 6.90
C PRO A 404 -2.15 -2.47 5.85
N GLU A 405 -1.42 -3.58 5.72
CA GLU A 405 -1.78 -4.66 4.79
C GLU A 405 -3.12 -5.34 5.10
N ILE A 406 -3.54 -5.30 6.36
CA ILE A 406 -4.83 -5.85 6.79
C ILE A 406 -6.03 -4.96 6.42
N ALA A 407 -5.79 -3.73 5.96
CA ALA A 407 -6.85 -2.84 5.55
C ALA A 407 -7.64 -3.45 4.38
N SER A 408 -8.94 -3.18 4.35
CA SER A 408 -9.77 -3.57 3.22
C SER A 408 -9.27 -2.92 1.93
N VAL A 409 -9.49 -3.63 0.82
CA VAL A 409 -9.14 -3.19 -0.52
C VAL A 409 -10.36 -3.29 -1.43
N PRO A 410 -10.44 -2.52 -2.52
CA PRO A 410 -11.51 -2.65 -3.49
C PRO A 410 -11.66 -4.08 -4.00
N ILE A 411 -12.90 -4.53 -4.19
CA ILE A 411 -13.22 -5.91 -4.57
C ILE A 411 -12.49 -6.34 -5.84
N HIS A 412 -12.41 -5.47 -6.86
CA HIS A 412 -11.73 -5.80 -8.11
C HIS A 412 -10.23 -6.02 -7.91
N LEU A 413 -9.59 -5.28 -6.99
CA LEU A 413 -8.19 -5.51 -6.62
C LEU A 413 -8.02 -6.85 -5.91
N HIS A 414 -8.90 -7.16 -4.96
CA HIS A 414 -8.87 -8.45 -4.27
C HIS A 414 -8.99 -9.62 -5.26
N ASN A 415 -9.97 -9.57 -6.15
CA ASN A 415 -10.20 -10.60 -7.16
C ASN A 415 -8.98 -10.77 -8.06
N LEU A 416 -8.41 -9.66 -8.54
CA LEU A 416 -7.18 -9.68 -9.33
C LEU A 416 -6.03 -10.38 -8.59
N PHE A 417 -5.80 -10.09 -7.31
CA PHE A 417 -4.75 -10.73 -6.53
C PHE A 417 -4.99 -12.24 -6.35
N GLN A 418 -6.23 -12.66 -6.11
CA GLN A 418 -6.58 -14.08 -5.99
C GLN A 418 -6.34 -14.83 -7.31
N GLU A 419 -6.81 -14.26 -8.41
CA GLU A 419 -6.64 -14.83 -9.76
C GLU A 419 -5.16 -14.91 -10.16
N ALA A 420 -4.39 -13.85 -9.89
CA ALA A 420 -2.95 -13.82 -10.13
C ALA A 420 -2.21 -14.94 -9.37
N LEU A 421 -2.55 -15.17 -8.09
CA LEU A 421 -2.00 -16.28 -7.31
C LEU A 421 -2.39 -17.64 -7.90
N GLY A 422 -3.64 -17.78 -8.36
CA GLY A 422 -4.13 -18.99 -9.04
C GLY A 422 -3.35 -19.31 -10.31
N GLU A 423 -3.12 -18.34 -11.19
CA GLU A 423 -2.34 -18.51 -12.42
C GLU A 423 -0.88 -18.89 -12.15
N VAL A 424 -0.24 -18.22 -11.18
CA VAL A 424 1.14 -18.54 -10.80
C VAL A 424 1.25 -19.97 -10.27
N ASN A 425 0.30 -20.41 -9.44
CA ASN A 425 0.30 -21.77 -8.89
C ASN A 425 0.00 -22.83 -9.95
N LYS A 426 -0.86 -22.55 -10.94
CA LYS A 426 -1.11 -23.42 -12.11
C LYS A 426 0.12 -23.55 -13.01
N SER A 427 0.95 -22.50 -13.09
CA SER A 427 2.14 -22.46 -13.97
C SER A 427 3.40 -23.12 -13.38
N LYS A 428 3.40 -23.50 -12.09
CA LYS A 428 4.49 -24.31 -11.52
C LYS A 428 4.46 -25.72 -12.12
N PRO A 429 5.51 -26.17 -12.84
CA PRO A 429 5.55 -27.53 -13.35
C PRO A 429 5.47 -28.51 -12.18
N LYS A 430 4.48 -29.42 -12.21
CA LYS A 430 4.49 -30.62 -11.35
C LYS A 430 5.89 -31.21 -11.42
N SER A 431 6.60 -31.24 -10.29
CA SER A 431 7.89 -31.92 -10.19
C SER A 431 7.70 -33.31 -10.76
N LYS A 432 8.32 -33.61 -11.91
CA LYS A 432 8.38 -34.96 -12.45
C LYS A 432 8.96 -35.82 -11.33
N GLY A 433 8.13 -36.72 -10.81
CA GLY A 433 8.53 -37.68 -9.80
C GLY A 433 9.82 -38.35 -10.27
N GLN A 434 10.83 -38.34 -9.41
CA GLN A 434 12.04 -39.12 -9.59
C GLN A 434 11.62 -40.56 -9.92
N GLN A 435 11.86 -40.98 -11.17
CA GLN A 435 11.80 -42.38 -11.53
C GLN A 435 12.77 -43.12 -10.62
N LYS A 436 12.23 -44.05 -9.84
CA LYS A 436 13.01 -44.97 -9.00
C LYS A 436 14.09 -45.63 -9.88
N PRO A 437 15.36 -45.66 -9.47
CA PRO A 437 16.36 -46.46 -10.17
C PRO A 437 15.97 -47.93 -10.06
N ALA A 438 15.89 -48.59 -11.21
CA ALA A 438 15.67 -50.02 -11.30
C ALA A 438 16.82 -50.75 -10.59
N LYS A 439 16.51 -51.42 -9.47
CA LYS A 439 17.40 -52.43 -8.88
C LYS A 439 17.33 -53.68 -9.76
N GLY A 440 18.43 -53.97 -10.45
CA GLY A 440 18.62 -55.22 -11.18
C GLY A 440 20.10 -55.45 -11.45
N PHE A 441 20.79 -56.11 -10.52
CA PHE A 441 21.39 -57.44 -10.70
C PHE A 441 22.29 -57.76 -9.49
N GLN A 442 21.96 -58.87 -8.81
CA GLN A 442 22.84 -59.55 -7.86
C GLN A 442 23.86 -60.39 -8.64
N ARG A 443 25.10 -60.35 -8.14
CA ARG A 443 26.20 -61.33 -8.22
C ARG A 443 26.09 -62.48 -9.24
N GLY A 444 27.03 -62.46 -10.18
CA GLY A 444 27.72 -63.60 -10.76
C GLY A 444 29.16 -63.17 -10.98
#